data_AF-X1IN65-F1
#
_entry.id   AF-X1IN65-F1
#
_cell.length_a   1.000
_cell.length_b   1.000
_cell.length_c   1.000
_cell.angle_alpha   90.00
_cell.angle_beta   90.00
_cell.angle_gamma   90.00
#
_symmetry.space_group_name_H-M   'P 1'
#
loop_
_entity.id
_entity.type
_entity.pdbx_description
1 polymer ?
#
loop_
_entity_poly.entity_id
_entity_poly.type
_entity_poly.pdbx_seq_one_letter_code
_entity_poly.pdbx_strand_id
1 'polypeptide(L)'
;ENFLGSEMADLYLQNPPEDKTYRFVLQNHTRGKSVGDLTPVIVRQRGIVSVVPILSLFRKKNSHLAQQKLEDTEVWADGQFREVTWIMRHRATDLEILRVNCSAGSVDVTGDHSLFQNNHAVRASLLSIGDNIDIVNLPKLSGNMECYPDFAWTLGFFLAEGSSKRRTTAAKFDTTDPDLFQRPIKFCKSIGLKYCQWSFSRPPYKIAYCLEINGLNVWQQCYSTAIHDTSIKTRKSRLKKIPSFVFDWSPKCQEIFIEGFLAG
;
A
#
# COMPACT_ATOMS: atom_id res chain seq x y z
N GLU A 1 -47.66 -19.47 20.98
CA GLU A 1 -46.86 -19.70 19.76
C GLU A 1 -45.42 -19.31 20.05
N ASN A 2 -44.54 -20.31 20.13
CA ASN A 2 -43.14 -20.16 20.52
C ASN A 2 -42.30 -19.79 19.29
N PHE A 3 -41.89 -18.53 19.17
CA PHE A 3 -40.74 -18.15 18.33
C PHE A 3 -39.53 -18.05 19.25
N LEU A 4 -38.92 -19.20 19.54
CA LEU A 4 -37.60 -19.28 20.16
C LEU A 4 -36.57 -18.83 19.12
N GLY A 5 -35.85 -17.77 19.45
CA GLY A 5 -34.68 -17.32 18.72
C GLY A 5 -33.62 -18.43 18.69
N SER A 6 -33.28 -18.88 17.48
CA SER A 6 -31.96 -19.45 17.25
C SER A 6 -31.01 -18.29 16.93
N GLU A 7 -29.95 -18.18 17.73
CA GLU A 7 -28.73 -17.48 17.32
C GLU A 7 -28.27 -18.10 16.00
N MET A 8 -28.63 -17.50 14.88
CA MET A 8 -27.97 -17.74 13.59
C MET A 8 -26.55 -17.24 13.76
N ALA A 9 -25.66 -18.12 14.24
CA ALA A 9 -24.22 -17.92 14.20
C ALA A 9 -23.89 -17.39 12.81
N ASP A 10 -23.41 -16.16 12.77
CA ASP A 10 -23.26 -15.38 11.55
C ASP A 10 -22.47 -16.20 10.52
N LEU A 11 -23.17 -16.68 9.48
CA LEU A 11 -22.59 -17.54 8.45
C LEU A 11 -21.41 -16.84 7.74
N TYR A 12 -21.31 -15.51 7.87
CA TYR A 12 -20.19 -14.70 7.39
C TYR A 12 -18.90 -14.83 8.22
N LEU A 13 -18.96 -15.34 9.46
CA LEU A 13 -17.80 -15.52 10.35
C LEU A 13 -17.23 -16.95 10.33
N GLN A 14 -17.81 -17.85 9.56
CA GLN A 14 -17.33 -19.24 9.48
C GLN A 14 -16.17 -19.36 8.49
N ASN A 15 -15.05 -19.93 8.95
CA ASN A 15 -13.89 -20.21 8.09
C ASN A 15 -14.28 -21.14 6.93
N PRO A 16 -13.77 -20.92 5.71
CA PRO A 16 -14.00 -21.84 4.61
C PRO A 16 -13.36 -23.21 4.91
N PRO A 17 -13.97 -24.33 4.48
CA PRO A 17 -13.38 -25.65 4.64
C PRO A 17 -12.05 -25.76 3.88
N GLU A 18 -11.04 -26.36 4.53
CA GLU A 18 -9.62 -26.24 4.14
C GLU A 18 -9.27 -26.82 2.74
N ASP A 19 -10.11 -27.68 2.14
CA ASP A 19 -9.78 -28.42 0.91
C ASP A 19 -10.90 -28.50 -0.16
N LYS A 20 -11.45 -27.35 -0.61
CA LYS A 20 -12.37 -27.37 -1.77
C LYS A 20 -11.70 -27.10 -3.11
N THR A 21 -11.65 -28.12 -3.96
CA THR A 21 -11.42 -28.00 -5.41
C THR A 21 -12.75 -27.63 -6.10
N TYR A 22 -12.90 -26.35 -6.47
CA TYR A 22 -14.13 -25.86 -7.08
C TYR A 22 -14.22 -26.18 -8.58
N ARG A 23 -14.93 -27.26 -8.93
CA ARG A 23 -15.55 -27.41 -10.27
C ARG A 23 -17.00 -26.93 -10.14
N PHE A 24 -17.26 -25.72 -10.61
CA PHE A 24 -18.57 -25.05 -10.73
C PHE A 24 -19.67 -25.54 -9.77
N VAL A 25 -19.70 -24.96 -8.57
CA VAL A 25 -20.86 -25.05 -7.66
C VAL A 25 -21.29 -23.63 -7.32
N LEU A 26 -22.57 -23.33 -7.59
CA LEU A 26 -23.23 -22.12 -7.09
C LEU A 26 -23.33 -22.27 -5.56
N GLN A 27 -22.38 -21.70 -4.83
CA GLN A 27 -22.45 -21.62 -3.38
C GLN A 27 -23.21 -20.35 -3.00
N ASN A 28 -24.18 -20.45 -2.10
CA ASN A 28 -24.80 -19.31 -1.39
C ASN A 28 -23.82 -18.69 -0.36
N HIS A 29 -22.55 -18.54 -0.74
CA HIS A 29 -21.74 -17.45 -0.23
C HIS A 29 -22.00 -16.32 -1.22
N THR A 30 -22.48 -15.16 -0.78
CA THR A 30 -22.38 -13.94 -1.57
C THR A 30 -20.89 -13.64 -1.73
N ARG A 31 -20.23 -14.31 -2.70
CA ARG A 31 -18.89 -14.02 -3.16
C ARG A 31 -18.95 -12.59 -3.71
N GLY A 32 -18.69 -11.60 -2.87
CA GLY A 32 -18.28 -10.29 -3.37
C GLY A 32 -17.02 -10.55 -4.19
N LYS A 33 -17.11 -10.48 -5.52
CA LYS A 33 -15.97 -10.72 -6.39
C LYS A 33 -14.86 -9.69 -6.11
N SER A 34 -13.67 -9.91 -6.67
CA SER A 34 -12.43 -9.28 -6.21
C SER A 34 -12.36 -7.76 -6.29
N VAL A 35 -11.43 -7.22 -5.51
CA VAL A 35 -10.84 -5.89 -5.68
C VAL A 35 -9.64 -5.96 -6.65
N GLY A 36 -9.24 -4.83 -7.21
CA GLY A 36 -8.05 -4.70 -8.03
C GLY A 36 -6.79 -5.11 -7.26
N ASP A 37 -5.81 -5.69 -7.95
CA ASP A 37 -4.63 -6.27 -7.30
C ASP A 37 -3.66 -5.25 -6.69
N LEU A 38 -3.69 -4.02 -7.20
CA LEU A 38 -2.97 -2.88 -6.65
C LEU A 38 -3.70 -2.16 -5.49
N THR A 39 -4.90 -2.61 -5.12
CA THR A 39 -5.69 -2.00 -4.03
C THR A 39 -4.85 -1.95 -2.75
N PRO A 40 -4.56 -0.76 -2.19
CA PRO A 40 -3.77 -0.66 -0.98
C PRO A 40 -4.58 -1.14 0.21
N VAL A 41 -3.94 -1.94 1.07
CA VAL A 41 -4.49 -2.40 2.34
C VAL A 41 -3.54 -2.03 3.47
N ILE A 42 -4.10 -1.55 4.58
CA ILE A 42 -3.34 -1.33 5.81
C ILE A 42 -3.33 -2.65 6.56
N VAL A 43 -2.14 -3.19 6.77
CA VAL A 43 -1.93 -4.50 7.38
C VAL A 43 -1.06 -4.35 8.61
N ARG A 44 -1.32 -5.20 9.62
CA ARG A 44 -0.43 -5.40 10.75
C ARG A 44 0.04 -6.84 10.74
N GLN A 45 1.34 -7.04 10.60
CA GLN A 45 1.96 -8.36 10.60
C GLN A 45 3.01 -8.43 11.70
N ARG A 46 2.82 -9.33 12.67
CA ARG A 46 3.71 -9.46 13.84
C ARG A 46 3.96 -8.12 14.56
N GLY A 47 2.89 -7.34 14.73
CA GLY A 47 2.92 -6.01 15.34
C GLY A 47 3.40 -4.88 14.42
N ILE A 48 3.92 -5.17 13.23
CA ILE A 48 4.43 -4.15 12.30
C ILE A 48 3.31 -3.68 11.38
N VAL A 49 2.99 -2.39 11.42
CA VAL A 49 2.03 -1.77 10.50
C VAL A 49 2.70 -1.45 9.17
N SER A 50 2.01 -1.72 8.06
CA SER A 50 2.43 -1.31 6.74
C SER A 50 1.25 -1.11 5.80
N VAL A 51 1.46 -0.32 4.74
CA VAL A 51 0.52 -0.19 3.63
C VAL A 51 1.08 -0.93 2.44
N VAL A 52 0.36 -1.94 1.98
CA VAL A 52 0.80 -2.80 0.88
C VAL A 52 -0.34 -3.05 -0.09
N PRO A 53 -0.07 -3.26 -1.38
CA PRO A 53 -1.10 -3.73 -2.30
C PRO A 53 -1.61 -5.12 -1.88
N ILE A 54 -2.91 -5.37 -2.01
CA ILE A 54 -3.54 -6.62 -1.55
C ILE A 54 -2.89 -7.87 -2.17
N LEU A 55 -2.48 -7.82 -3.44
CA LEU A 55 -1.82 -8.96 -4.09
C LEU A 55 -0.45 -9.29 -3.49
N SER A 56 0.20 -8.34 -2.79
CA SER A 56 1.48 -8.60 -2.13
C SER A 56 1.36 -9.52 -0.91
N LEU A 57 0.16 -9.71 -0.37
CA LEU A 57 -0.11 -10.66 0.71
C LEU A 57 -0.07 -12.13 0.23
N PHE A 58 -0.20 -12.38 -1.08
CA PHE A 58 0.08 -13.70 -1.66
C PHE A 58 1.59 -13.97 -1.71
N ARG A 59 2.07 -14.86 -0.82
CA ARG A 59 3.51 -15.19 -0.69
C ARG A 59 4.05 -15.88 -1.95
N LYS A 60 3.28 -16.79 -2.56
CA LYS A 60 3.71 -17.56 -3.75
C LYS A 60 3.19 -16.94 -5.05
N LYS A 61 3.94 -15.97 -5.60
CA LYS A 61 3.61 -15.27 -6.86
C LYS A 61 3.30 -16.22 -8.03
N ASN A 62 4.07 -17.31 -8.18
CA ASN A 62 3.96 -18.27 -9.29
C ASN A 62 3.20 -19.56 -8.93
N SER A 63 2.44 -19.58 -7.84
CA SER A 63 1.60 -20.74 -7.56
C SER A 63 0.35 -20.75 -8.46
N HIS A 64 -0.23 -21.91 -8.74
CA HIS A 64 -1.58 -22.01 -9.31
C HIS A 64 -2.68 -21.90 -8.24
N LEU A 65 -2.29 -21.62 -6.99
CA LEU A 65 -3.21 -21.57 -5.86
C LEU A 65 -4.14 -20.35 -6.00
N ALA A 66 -5.44 -20.61 -5.92
CA ALA A 66 -6.49 -19.61 -5.85
C ALA A 66 -6.68 -19.06 -4.43
N GLN A 67 -6.17 -19.76 -3.41
CA GLN A 67 -6.23 -19.35 -2.02
C GLN A 67 -4.94 -19.70 -1.28
N GLN A 68 -4.63 -18.94 -0.24
CA GLN A 68 -3.47 -19.17 0.62
C GLN A 68 -3.82 -18.80 2.05
N LYS A 69 -3.50 -19.67 3.01
CA LYS A 69 -3.59 -19.34 4.43
C LYS A 69 -2.61 -18.22 4.76
N LEU A 70 -3.08 -17.27 5.57
CA LEU A 70 -2.28 -16.21 6.16
C LEU A 70 -2.11 -16.51 7.64
N GLU A 71 -0.94 -16.16 8.16
CA GLU A 71 -0.56 -16.32 9.55
C GLU A 71 -0.07 -14.96 10.05
N ASP A 72 -0.32 -14.67 11.32
CA ASP A 72 0.07 -13.42 11.97
C ASP A 72 -0.32 -12.17 11.17
N THR A 73 -1.46 -12.18 10.48
CA THR A 73 -1.87 -11.10 9.58
C THR A 73 -3.20 -10.52 10.00
N GLU A 74 -3.21 -9.21 10.23
CA GLU A 74 -4.42 -8.44 10.50
C GLU A 74 -4.58 -7.33 9.47
N VAL A 75 -5.81 -6.96 9.17
CA VAL A 75 -6.15 -5.83 8.28
C VAL A 75 -6.91 -4.77 9.07
N TRP A 76 -6.71 -3.50 8.73
CA TRP A 76 -7.53 -2.43 9.27
C TRP A 76 -8.93 -2.48 8.64
N ALA A 77 -9.94 -2.80 9.44
CA ALA A 77 -11.32 -2.89 9.02
C ALA A 77 -12.23 -2.49 10.18
N ASP A 78 -13.25 -1.67 9.90
CA ASP A 78 -14.25 -1.29 10.91
C ASP A 78 -13.60 -0.71 12.19
N GLY A 79 -12.69 0.25 11.99
CA GLY A 79 -12.03 1.02 13.05
C GLY A 79 -11.05 0.21 13.91
N GLN A 80 -10.72 -1.03 13.56
CA GLN A 80 -9.81 -1.88 14.31
C GLN A 80 -9.00 -2.82 13.40
N PHE A 81 -7.91 -3.38 13.95
CA PHE A 81 -7.20 -4.46 13.27
C PHE A 81 -7.91 -5.79 13.53
N ARG A 82 -8.28 -6.48 12.44
CA ARG A 82 -8.96 -7.78 12.48
C ARG A 82 -8.10 -8.86 11.83
N GLU A 83 -8.06 -10.04 12.44
CA GLU A 83 -7.33 -11.19 11.92
C GLU A 83 -7.86 -11.61 10.55
N VAL A 84 -6.94 -11.96 9.64
CA VAL A 84 -7.25 -12.53 8.32
C VAL A 84 -6.59 -13.89 8.20
N THR A 85 -7.41 -14.92 8.05
CA THR A 85 -6.96 -16.31 7.99
C THR A 85 -6.63 -16.76 6.56
N TRP A 86 -7.25 -16.15 5.54
CA TRP A 86 -7.10 -16.56 4.15
C TRP A 86 -7.04 -15.35 3.22
N ILE A 87 -6.25 -15.49 2.15
CA ILE A 87 -6.31 -14.61 0.99
C ILE A 87 -6.68 -15.40 -0.25
N MET A 88 -7.52 -14.82 -1.10
CA MET A 88 -8.03 -15.44 -2.32
C MET A 88 -7.72 -14.58 -3.54
N ARG A 89 -7.46 -15.23 -4.68
CA ARG A 89 -7.33 -14.60 -6.00
C ARG A 89 -7.99 -15.49 -7.02
N HIS A 90 -8.58 -14.88 -8.03
CA HIS A 90 -9.13 -15.58 -9.18
C HIS A 90 -8.77 -14.81 -10.45
N ARG A 91 -8.75 -15.52 -11.58
CA ARG A 91 -8.67 -14.85 -12.87
C ARG A 91 -10.01 -14.20 -13.16
N ALA A 92 -10.00 -12.90 -13.41
CA ALA A 92 -11.15 -12.19 -13.94
C ALA A 92 -11.18 -12.41 -15.46
N THR A 93 -11.69 -13.56 -15.89
CA THR A 93 -12.11 -13.75 -17.28
C THR A 93 -13.56 -13.28 -17.34
N ASP A 94 -13.83 -12.25 -18.15
CA ASP A 94 -15.19 -11.74 -18.43
C ASP A 94 -15.88 -10.98 -17.29
N LEU A 95 -15.10 -10.37 -16.39
CA LEU A 95 -15.63 -9.50 -15.34
C LEU A 95 -15.28 -8.05 -15.63
N GLU A 96 -16.28 -7.19 -15.66
CA GLU A 96 -16.10 -5.75 -15.66
C GLU A 96 -15.55 -5.30 -14.29
N ILE A 97 -14.46 -4.53 -14.34
CA ILE A 97 -13.92 -3.82 -13.18
C ILE A 97 -14.47 -2.40 -13.20
N LEU A 98 -15.24 -2.05 -12.18
CA LEU A 98 -15.75 -0.73 -11.91
C LEU A 98 -14.77 0.03 -11.03
N ARG A 99 -14.50 1.29 -11.37
CA ARG A 99 -13.82 2.22 -10.47
C ARG A 99 -14.85 3.06 -9.75
N VAL A 100 -14.95 2.88 -8.44
CA VAL A 100 -15.79 3.72 -7.57
C VAL A 100 -14.93 4.85 -7.04
N ASN A 101 -15.27 6.09 -7.42
CA ASN A 101 -14.58 7.29 -6.97
C ASN A 101 -15.45 8.04 -5.94
N CYS A 102 -14.88 8.29 -4.77
CA CYS A 102 -15.46 9.10 -3.71
C CYS A 102 -14.60 10.35 -3.52
N SER A 103 -15.11 11.34 -2.79
CA SER A 103 -14.35 12.55 -2.42
C SER A 103 -13.06 12.24 -1.64
N ALA A 104 -13.05 11.13 -0.91
CA ALA A 104 -11.93 10.71 -0.05
C ALA A 104 -11.02 9.63 -0.66
N GLY A 105 -11.29 9.13 -1.87
CA GLY A 105 -10.48 8.08 -2.49
C GLY A 105 -11.17 7.31 -3.60
N SER A 106 -10.49 6.29 -4.12
CA SER A 106 -11.01 5.44 -5.19
C SER A 106 -10.70 3.98 -4.94
N VAL A 107 -11.60 3.09 -5.36
CA VAL A 107 -11.37 1.64 -5.33
C VAL A 107 -11.80 0.99 -6.64
N ASP A 108 -10.97 0.05 -7.12
CA ASP A 108 -11.27 -0.76 -8.29
C ASP A 108 -11.86 -2.09 -7.82
N VAL A 109 -13.09 -2.38 -8.22
CA VAL A 109 -13.84 -3.55 -7.77
C VAL A 109 -14.61 -4.17 -8.92
N THR A 110 -14.86 -5.47 -8.85
CA THR A 110 -15.81 -6.13 -9.75
C THR A 110 -17.25 -5.69 -9.46
N GLY A 111 -18.15 -5.72 -10.45
CA GLY A 111 -19.52 -5.24 -10.30
C GLY A 111 -20.35 -5.93 -9.21
N ASP A 112 -20.06 -7.17 -8.87
CA ASP A 112 -20.71 -7.90 -7.77
C ASP A 112 -19.92 -7.89 -6.46
N HIS A 113 -18.81 -7.16 -6.37
CA HIS A 113 -18.24 -6.79 -5.07
C HIS A 113 -19.21 -5.86 -4.34
N SER A 114 -19.34 -6.04 -3.03
CA SER A 114 -20.15 -5.14 -2.21
C SER A 114 -19.28 -4.09 -1.55
N LEU A 115 -19.72 -2.84 -1.61
CA LEU A 115 -19.28 -1.77 -0.71
C LEU A 115 -20.33 -1.61 0.40
N PHE A 116 -20.07 -0.73 1.37
CA PHE A 116 -21.00 -0.46 2.46
C PHE A 116 -21.63 0.93 2.31
N GLN A 117 -22.93 1.01 2.54
CA GLN A 117 -23.71 2.25 2.62
C GLN A 117 -24.62 2.14 3.84
N ASN A 118 -24.44 3.01 4.83
CA ASN A 118 -25.15 2.99 6.10
C ASN A 118 -25.07 1.62 6.82
N ASN A 119 -23.88 1.01 6.84
CA ASN A 119 -23.59 -0.34 7.35
C ASN A 119 -24.29 -1.48 6.61
N HIS A 120 -24.88 -1.22 5.45
CA HIS A 120 -25.49 -2.24 4.60
C HIS A 120 -24.65 -2.50 3.36
N ALA A 121 -24.48 -3.77 3.02
CA ALA A 121 -23.75 -4.18 1.83
C ALA A 121 -24.55 -3.84 0.56
N VAL A 122 -23.96 -3.04 -0.34
CA VAL A 122 -24.51 -2.68 -1.65
C VAL A 122 -23.54 -3.09 -2.74
N ARG A 123 -24.03 -3.81 -3.75
CA ARG A 123 -23.20 -4.24 -4.89
C ARG A 123 -22.71 -3.02 -5.67
N ALA A 124 -21.44 -3.04 -6.09
CA ALA A 124 -20.84 -1.97 -6.85
C ALA A 124 -21.61 -1.65 -8.16
N SER A 125 -22.16 -2.67 -8.82
CA SER A 125 -22.99 -2.51 -10.03
C SER A 125 -24.34 -1.81 -9.79
N LEU A 126 -24.75 -1.63 -8.54
CA LEU A 126 -25.99 -0.94 -8.17
C LEU A 126 -25.74 0.49 -7.70
N LEU A 127 -24.48 0.90 -7.57
CA LEU A 127 -24.12 2.26 -7.17
C LEU A 127 -24.35 3.25 -8.30
N SER A 128 -24.80 4.44 -7.91
CA SER A 128 -25.03 5.59 -8.79
C SER A 128 -24.23 6.81 -8.32
N ILE A 129 -24.02 7.75 -9.22
CA ILE A 129 -23.39 9.04 -8.88
C ILE A 129 -24.28 9.75 -7.84
N GLY A 130 -23.67 10.14 -6.72
CA GLY A 130 -24.37 10.78 -5.60
C GLY A 130 -24.66 9.83 -4.43
N ASP A 131 -24.46 8.53 -4.59
CA ASP A 131 -24.54 7.60 -3.47
C ASP A 131 -23.41 7.84 -2.46
N ASN A 132 -23.76 7.70 -1.18
CA ASN A 132 -22.79 7.79 -0.09
C ASN A 132 -22.26 6.39 0.24
N ILE A 133 -20.94 6.28 0.32
CA ILE A 133 -20.25 5.05 0.72
C ILE A 133 -19.64 5.26 2.10
N ASP A 134 -19.76 4.25 2.95
CA ASP A 134 -19.18 4.27 4.28
C ASP A 134 -17.66 4.33 4.18
N ILE A 135 -17.08 5.26 4.94
CA ILE A 135 -15.63 5.42 5.09
C ILE A 135 -15.23 5.13 6.52
N VAL A 136 -14.06 4.53 6.69
CA VAL A 136 -13.51 4.20 8.00
C VAL A 136 -12.38 5.16 8.31
N ASN A 137 -12.35 5.67 9.54
CA ASN A 137 -11.22 6.47 10.01
C ASN A 137 -9.91 5.67 9.93
N LEU A 138 -8.82 6.32 9.53
CA LEU A 138 -7.49 5.70 9.51
C LEU A 138 -7.03 5.34 10.94
N PRO A 139 -6.18 4.31 11.09
CA PRO A 139 -5.66 3.95 12.40
C PRO A 139 -4.87 5.11 13.01
N LYS A 140 -5.11 5.37 14.30
CA LYS A 140 -4.23 6.25 15.08
C LYS A 140 -2.98 5.46 15.46
N LEU A 141 -1.85 5.85 14.91
CA LEU A 141 -0.56 5.23 15.19
C LEU A 141 0.06 5.92 16.41
N SER A 142 0.39 5.16 17.45
CA SER A 142 0.99 5.66 18.68
C SER A 142 2.52 5.71 18.60
N GLY A 143 3.08 5.91 17.40
CA GLY A 143 4.52 5.81 17.17
C GLY A 143 5.32 6.64 18.18
N ASN A 144 6.33 6.02 18.79
CA ASN A 144 7.17 6.62 19.84
C ASN A 144 8.66 6.60 19.46
N MET A 145 9.00 6.14 18.26
CA MET A 145 10.37 6.06 17.81
C MET A 145 10.84 7.43 17.31
N GLU A 146 11.82 8.00 17.99
CA GLU A 146 12.50 9.19 17.51
C GLU A 146 13.47 8.83 16.36
N CYS A 147 13.63 9.75 15.42
CA CYS A 147 14.65 9.65 14.38
C CYS A 147 15.30 11.01 14.14
N TYR A 148 16.43 11.02 13.42
CA TYR A 148 17.09 12.28 13.08
C TYR A 148 16.18 13.11 12.17
N PRO A 149 15.85 14.38 12.51
CA PRO A 149 14.96 15.22 11.70
C PRO A 149 15.39 15.32 10.23
N ASP A 150 16.69 15.51 9.97
CA ASP A 150 17.20 15.61 8.60
C ASP A 150 17.15 14.26 7.87
N PHE A 151 17.17 13.13 8.59
CA PHE A 151 16.92 11.81 7.99
C PHE A 151 15.45 11.63 7.61
N ALA A 152 14.51 11.97 8.50
CA ALA A 152 13.08 11.91 8.22
C ALA A 152 12.72 12.71 6.96
N TRP A 153 13.17 13.97 6.91
CA TRP A 153 12.94 14.84 5.77
C TRP A 153 13.57 14.27 4.49
N THR A 154 14.83 13.80 4.56
CA THR A 154 15.52 13.21 3.40
C THR A 154 14.80 11.97 2.87
N LEU A 155 14.25 11.13 3.75
CA LEU A 155 13.50 9.94 3.37
C LEU A 155 12.15 10.31 2.72
N GLY A 156 11.47 11.35 3.22
CA GLY A 156 10.27 11.91 2.60
C GLY A 156 10.55 12.45 1.20
N PHE A 157 11.58 13.29 1.08
CA PHE A 157 12.03 13.85 -0.20
C PHE A 157 12.48 12.77 -1.18
N PHE A 158 13.11 11.69 -0.69
CA PHE A 158 13.43 10.53 -1.52
C PHE A 158 12.17 9.85 -2.09
N LEU A 159 11.08 9.78 -1.33
CA LEU A 159 9.84 9.20 -1.82
C LEU A 159 9.14 10.05 -2.87
N ALA A 160 9.30 11.37 -2.85
CA ALA A 160 8.84 12.24 -3.92
C ALA A 160 9.78 12.15 -5.14
N GLU A 161 10.99 12.71 -5.04
CA GLU A 161 11.90 12.96 -6.17
C GLU A 161 13.03 11.94 -6.31
N GLY A 162 13.21 11.08 -5.31
CA GLY A 162 14.33 10.15 -5.27
C GLY A 162 14.20 8.93 -6.20
N SER A 163 15.34 8.39 -6.63
CA SER A 163 15.43 7.11 -7.33
C SER A 163 16.60 6.27 -6.83
N SER A 164 16.44 4.95 -6.81
CA SER A 164 17.54 4.02 -6.49
C SER A 164 17.52 2.80 -7.39
N LYS A 165 18.69 2.45 -7.91
CA LYS A 165 18.88 1.23 -8.71
C LYS A 165 18.72 -0.01 -7.82
N ARG A 166 18.41 -1.16 -8.44
CA ARG A 166 18.32 -2.43 -7.69
C ARG A 166 19.71 -2.81 -7.17
N ARG A 167 19.78 -3.30 -5.93
CA ARG A 167 21.02 -3.79 -5.28
C ARG A 167 22.11 -2.72 -5.14
N THR A 168 21.72 -1.44 -5.11
CA THR A 168 22.63 -0.33 -4.83
C THR A 168 22.28 0.33 -3.50
N THR A 169 23.28 0.88 -2.82
CA THR A 169 23.10 1.73 -1.64
C THR A 169 23.01 3.22 -2.01
N ALA A 170 23.00 3.53 -3.30
CA ALA A 170 22.92 4.87 -3.85
C ALA A 170 21.45 5.32 -3.95
N ALA A 171 21.16 6.54 -3.49
CA ALA A 171 19.95 7.29 -3.80
C ALA A 171 20.33 8.50 -4.65
N LYS A 172 19.58 8.74 -5.72
CA LYS A 172 19.73 9.89 -6.60
C LYS A 172 18.48 10.76 -6.46
N PHE A 173 18.66 12.07 -6.32
CA PHE A 173 17.61 13.07 -6.23
C PHE A 173 17.82 14.06 -7.37
N ASP A 174 16.79 14.34 -8.16
CA ASP A 174 16.85 15.31 -9.24
C ASP A 174 15.83 16.43 -8.91
N THR A 175 16.21 17.70 -9.06
CA THR A 175 15.28 18.83 -8.85
C THR A 175 15.76 20.07 -9.60
N THR A 176 14.85 21.02 -9.85
CA THR A 176 15.20 22.35 -10.35
C THR A 176 15.53 23.36 -9.25
N ASP A 177 15.27 23.02 -7.99
CA ASP A 177 15.56 23.85 -6.82
C ASP A 177 16.71 23.23 -5.98
N PRO A 178 17.95 23.74 -6.08
CA PRO A 178 19.09 23.18 -5.36
C PRO A 178 19.02 23.39 -3.85
N ASP A 179 18.19 24.30 -3.33
CA ASP A 179 18.08 24.54 -1.89
C ASP A 179 17.44 23.36 -1.15
N LEU A 180 16.65 22.54 -1.85
CA LEU A 180 16.11 21.29 -1.33
C LEU A 180 17.21 20.28 -0.94
N PHE A 181 18.45 20.44 -1.42
CA PHE A 181 19.57 19.57 -1.03
C PHE A 181 20.21 19.93 0.32
N GLN A 182 19.85 21.06 0.94
CA GLN A 182 20.46 21.49 2.20
C GLN A 182 20.28 20.46 3.32
N ARG A 183 19.06 19.95 3.54
CA ARG A 183 18.78 18.96 4.60
C ARG A 183 19.41 17.58 4.31
N PRO A 184 19.32 17.00 3.10
CA PRO A 184 20.03 15.78 2.75
C PRO A 184 21.55 15.88 2.90
N ILE A 185 22.15 16.99 2.48
CA ILE A 185 23.60 17.21 2.65
C ILE A 185 23.96 17.31 4.13
N LYS A 186 23.16 18.03 4.93
CA LYS A 186 23.36 18.13 6.37
C LYS A 186 23.26 16.76 7.06
N PHE A 187 22.27 15.96 6.69
CA PHE A 187 22.15 14.57 7.13
C PHE A 187 23.41 13.77 6.77
N CYS A 188 23.84 13.79 5.50
CA CYS A 188 25.05 13.08 5.07
C CYS A 188 26.28 13.46 5.88
N LYS A 189 26.51 14.76 6.09
CA LYS A 189 27.63 15.26 6.90
C LYS A 189 27.56 14.77 8.34
N SER A 190 26.37 14.77 8.96
CA SER A 190 26.19 14.41 10.37
C SER A 190 26.57 12.95 10.69
N ILE A 191 26.47 12.05 9.71
CA ILE A 191 26.76 10.61 9.87
C ILE A 191 27.89 10.12 8.95
N GLY A 192 28.65 11.03 8.33
CA GLY A 192 29.81 10.70 7.50
C GLY A 192 29.49 9.95 6.19
N LEU A 193 28.30 10.14 5.62
CA LEU A 193 27.95 9.56 4.32
C LEU A 193 28.60 10.32 3.17
N LYS A 194 29.03 9.56 2.16
CA LYS A 194 29.50 10.11 0.90
C LYS A 194 28.32 10.61 0.07
N TYR A 195 28.44 11.82 -0.44
CA TYR A 195 27.49 12.39 -1.39
C TYR A 195 28.23 13.12 -2.52
N CYS A 196 27.56 13.26 -3.67
CA CYS A 196 28.05 14.00 -4.83
C CYS A 196 26.92 14.90 -5.35
N GLN A 197 27.24 16.13 -5.73
CA GLN A 197 26.30 17.06 -6.34
C GLN A 197 26.83 17.49 -7.71
N TRP A 198 25.95 17.55 -8.68
CA TRP A 198 26.25 18.10 -10.01
C TRP A 198 25.00 18.70 -10.63
N SER A 199 25.18 19.47 -11.71
CA SER A 199 24.09 20.02 -12.50
C SER A 199 24.24 19.62 -13.96
N PHE A 200 23.14 19.56 -14.69
CA PHE A 200 23.15 19.35 -16.13
C PHE A 200 22.12 20.25 -16.79
N SER A 201 22.41 20.68 -18.02
CA SER A 201 21.49 21.41 -18.88
C SER A 201 21.22 20.56 -20.12
N ARG A 202 19.94 20.41 -20.48
CA ARG A 202 19.52 19.76 -21.72
C ARG A 202 18.58 20.71 -22.44
N PRO A 203 19.00 21.42 -23.51
CA PRO A 203 18.07 22.20 -24.31
C PRO A 203 16.88 21.33 -24.76
N PRO A 204 15.62 21.82 -24.72
CA PRO A 204 15.15 23.16 -24.33
C PRO A 204 14.81 23.34 -22.81
N TYR A 205 15.20 22.39 -21.95
CA TYR A 205 14.78 22.33 -20.54
C TYR A 205 15.63 23.22 -19.61
N LYS A 206 15.05 23.57 -18.45
CA LYS A 206 15.72 24.26 -17.34
C LYS A 206 16.93 23.45 -16.83
N ILE A 207 17.88 24.14 -16.19
CA ILE A 207 18.98 23.49 -15.47
C ILE A 207 18.37 22.58 -14.40
N ALA A 208 18.83 21.33 -14.36
CA ALA A 208 18.49 20.39 -13.32
C ALA A 208 19.72 20.14 -12.43
N TYR A 209 19.48 20.06 -11.14
CA TYR A 209 20.46 19.74 -10.12
C TYR A 209 20.23 18.30 -9.65
N CYS A 210 21.33 17.61 -9.40
CA CYS A 210 21.32 16.25 -8.92
C CYS A 210 22.16 16.12 -7.65
N LEU A 211 21.62 15.41 -6.67
CA LEU A 211 22.33 14.92 -5.50
C LEU A 211 22.34 13.40 -5.52
N GLU A 212 23.50 12.79 -5.31
CA GLU A 212 23.61 11.35 -5.07
C GLU A 212 24.16 11.10 -3.66
N ILE A 213 23.47 10.26 -2.89
CA ILE A 213 23.85 9.84 -1.55
C ILE A 213 24.16 8.35 -1.59
N ASN A 214 25.35 7.96 -1.13
CA ASN A 214 25.81 6.57 -1.14
C ASN A 214 25.93 5.98 0.27
N GLY A 215 25.71 4.67 0.40
CA GLY A 215 26.03 3.93 1.63
C GLY A 215 24.85 3.55 2.53
N LEU A 216 23.60 3.81 2.12
CA LEU A 216 22.41 3.39 2.88
C LEU A 216 21.54 2.38 2.11
N ASN A 217 21.15 1.31 2.80
CA ASN A 217 20.22 0.32 2.26
C ASN A 217 18.74 0.70 2.43
N VAL A 218 18.44 1.73 3.22
CA VAL A 218 17.06 2.15 3.51
C VAL A 218 16.27 2.53 2.25
N TRP A 219 16.95 3.05 1.23
CA TRP A 219 16.35 3.38 -0.07
C TRP A 219 15.67 2.17 -0.72
N GLN A 220 16.20 0.96 -0.50
CA GLN A 220 15.61 -0.25 -1.06
C GLN A 220 14.29 -0.63 -0.37
N GLN A 221 14.12 -0.24 0.90
CA GLN A 221 12.90 -0.48 1.67
C GLN A 221 11.75 0.42 1.22
N CYS A 222 12.06 1.54 0.56
CA CYS A 222 11.10 2.46 -0.05
C CYS A 222 10.46 1.92 -1.32
N TYR A 223 10.75 0.67 -1.71
CA TYR A 223 10.19 0.05 -2.89
C TYR A 223 9.60 -1.31 -2.60
N SER A 224 8.50 -1.63 -3.26
CA SER A 224 8.03 -3.01 -3.42
C SER A 224 8.51 -3.59 -4.75
N THR A 225 8.58 -4.92 -4.80
CA THR A 225 8.80 -5.62 -6.07
C THR A 225 7.57 -5.46 -6.94
N ALA A 226 7.76 -5.36 -8.26
CA ALA A 226 6.67 -5.36 -9.22
C ALA A 226 5.72 -6.54 -8.92
N ILE A 227 4.43 -6.23 -8.89
CA ILE A 227 3.39 -7.20 -8.57
C ILE A 227 2.97 -7.98 -9.81
N HIS A 228 3.00 -7.34 -11.00
CA HIS A 228 2.78 -7.99 -12.28
C HIS A 228 4.10 -8.36 -12.95
N ASP A 229 4.45 -9.66 -12.93
CA ASP A 229 5.64 -10.21 -13.61
C ASP A 229 5.42 -10.46 -15.12
N THR A 230 4.19 -10.31 -15.62
CA THR A 230 3.78 -10.76 -16.96
C THR A 230 3.87 -9.68 -18.05
N SER A 231 4.02 -8.40 -17.71
CA SER A 231 4.16 -7.31 -18.68
C SER A 231 5.62 -6.84 -18.78
N ILE A 232 6.20 -6.89 -20.00
CA ILE A 232 7.58 -6.45 -20.29
C ILE A 232 7.82 -4.99 -19.86
N LYS A 233 6.78 -4.15 -19.83
CA LYS A 233 6.84 -2.76 -19.37
C LYS A 233 6.85 -2.64 -17.83
N THR A 234 6.18 -3.53 -17.09
CA THR A 234 6.08 -3.49 -15.61
C THR A 234 7.17 -4.30 -14.89
N ARG A 235 7.86 -5.23 -15.59
CA ARG A 235 8.94 -6.06 -15.01
C ARG A 235 10.11 -5.24 -14.42
N LYS A 236 10.28 -4.01 -14.93
CA LYS A 236 11.31 -3.05 -14.49
C LYS A 236 10.80 -2.03 -13.47
N SER A 237 9.50 -1.72 -13.43
CA SER A 237 8.95 -0.71 -12.53
C SER A 237 8.91 -1.21 -11.10
N ARG A 238 9.47 -0.45 -10.16
CA ARG A 238 9.31 -0.67 -8.72
C ARG A 238 8.28 0.35 -8.24
N LEU A 239 7.33 -0.08 -7.41
CA LEU A 239 6.39 0.86 -6.80
C LEU A 239 7.08 1.45 -5.56
N LYS A 240 7.09 2.77 -5.45
CA LYS A 240 7.50 3.42 -4.20
C LYS A 240 6.47 3.09 -3.12
N LYS A 241 6.95 2.92 -1.89
CA LYS A 241 6.12 2.71 -0.70
C LYS A 241 6.77 3.37 0.51
N ILE A 242 5.95 3.74 1.48
CA ILE A 242 6.43 4.16 2.79
C ILE A 242 7.03 2.93 3.51
N PRO A 243 8.30 2.97 3.96
CA PRO A 243 8.86 1.89 4.77
C PRO A 243 8.09 1.72 6.08
N SER A 244 7.91 0.48 6.55
CA SER A 244 7.05 0.19 7.71
C SER A 244 7.49 0.89 8.99
N PHE A 245 8.80 1.03 9.21
CA PHE A 245 9.34 1.70 10.40
C PHE A 245 8.94 3.19 10.51
N VAL A 246 8.50 3.83 9.42
CA VAL A 246 8.00 5.21 9.44
C VAL A 246 6.68 5.30 10.21
N PHE A 247 5.87 4.25 10.19
CA PHE A 247 4.61 4.19 10.95
C PHE A 247 4.83 4.13 12.46
N ASP A 248 6.03 3.70 12.90
CA ASP A 248 6.41 3.65 14.32
C ASP A 248 7.07 4.96 14.81
N TRP A 249 7.35 5.91 13.91
CA TRP A 249 7.94 7.20 14.26
C TRP A 249 7.02 8.07 15.12
N SER A 250 7.63 8.93 15.93
CA SER A 250 6.89 9.95 16.67
C SER A 250 6.14 10.90 15.72
N PRO A 251 5.01 11.50 16.14
CA PRO A 251 4.24 12.40 15.29
C PRO A 251 5.07 13.52 14.67
N LYS A 252 6.03 14.07 15.44
CA LYS A 252 6.98 15.09 14.96
C LYS A 252 7.87 14.57 13.83
N CYS A 253 8.39 13.35 13.94
CA CYS A 253 9.22 12.76 12.90
C CYS A 253 8.39 12.42 11.64
N GLN A 254 7.14 11.99 11.81
CA GLN A 254 6.21 11.77 10.70
C GLN A 254 5.86 13.07 9.97
N GLU A 255 5.63 14.15 10.71
CA GLU A 255 5.40 15.49 10.15
C GLU A 255 6.59 15.96 9.31
N ILE A 256 7.81 15.86 9.84
CA ILE A 256 9.04 16.24 9.11
C ILE A 256 9.26 15.37 7.85
N PHE A 257 8.88 14.10 7.91
CA PHE A 257 8.89 13.23 6.74
C PHE A 257 7.87 13.68 5.68
N ILE A 258 6.66 14.05 6.09
CA ILE A 258 5.63 14.58 5.19
C ILE A 258 6.09 15.90 4.57
N GLU A 259 6.70 16.80 5.35
CA GLU A 259 7.30 18.04 4.83
C GLU A 259 8.31 17.75 3.72
N GLY A 260 9.19 16.76 3.91
CA GLY A 260 10.15 16.36 2.88
C GLY A 260 9.49 15.80 1.64
N PHE A 261 8.43 15.01 1.79
CA PHE A 261 7.65 14.48 0.68
C PHE A 261 6.92 15.59 -0.09
N LEU A 262 6.33 16.57 0.60
CA LEU A 262 5.60 17.69 -0.02
C LEU A 262 6.52 18.72 -0.68
N ALA A 263 7.78 18.81 -0.23
CA ALA A 263 8.76 19.71 -0.82
C ALA A 263 9.35 19.20 -2.14
N GLY A 264 9.26 17.88 -2.40
CA GLY A 264 9.61 17.30 -3.68
C GLY A 264 8.46 17.37 -4.67
#